data_AF-L2FHH7-F1
#
_entry.id   AF-L2FHH7-F1
#
_cell.length_a   1.000
_cell.length_b   1.000
_cell.length_c   1.000
_cell.angle_alpha   90.00
_cell.angle_beta   90.00
_cell.angle_gamma   90.00
#
_symmetry.space_group_name_H-M   'P 1'
#
loop_
_entity.id
_entity.type
_entity.pdbx_description
1 polymer ?
#
loop_
_entity_poly.entity_id
_entity_poly.type
_entity_poly.pdbx_seq_one_letter_code
_entity_poly.pdbx_strand_id
1 'polypeptide(L)'
;MNPARAKLKHNIIVKEVSNDDEMSINTQASTHWDGPRHMPYLEGRKFYNHITQNDISGPYNNTRIGIQNLAEHPIASRGVLLDWADYAAEKNISYNAFDSFEIPYTDLQIIADSHEIKFQEGDILLIRSGYQLQYEALNETEKDQMGLREGADCKYMGVAGSVDSACWHWEAGFAAVAGDTNAYESWPPVTEGGRLKLHEVFLSGWGMPIGEQFSLEALSKRCKELDRWTFFVTSQPLNLPGGVASPANIMAIF
;
A
#
# COMPACT_ATOMS: atom_id res chain seq x y z
N MET A 1 -6.03 -11.09 -3.28
CA MET A 1 -5.41 -11.61 -2.03
C MET A 1 -4.43 -12.71 -2.43
N ASN A 2 -3.20 -12.71 -1.88
CA ASN A 2 -2.24 -13.77 -2.14
C ASN A 2 -2.76 -15.11 -1.53
N PRO A 3 -2.98 -16.18 -2.32
CA PRO A 3 -3.53 -17.45 -1.85
C PRO A 3 -2.66 -18.16 -0.80
N ALA A 4 -1.38 -17.82 -0.70
CA ALA A 4 -0.49 -18.32 0.35
C ALA A 4 -0.82 -17.73 1.74
N ARG A 5 -1.63 -16.65 1.82
CA ARG A 5 -2.05 -16.05 3.10
C ARG A 5 -3.27 -16.78 3.64
N ALA A 6 -3.22 -17.17 4.91
CA ALA A 6 -4.37 -17.76 5.58
C ALA A 6 -5.58 -16.80 5.56
N LYS A 7 -6.77 -17.35 5.28
CA LYS A 7 -8.03 -16.61 5.37
C LYS A 7 -8.25 -16.06 6.79
N LEU A 8 -8.87 -14.88 6.89
CA LEU A 8 -9.38 -14.35 8.15
C LEU A 8 -10.26 -15.41 8.83
N LYS A 9 -10.00 -15.67 10.11
CA LYS A 9 -10.91 -16.41 10.98
C LYS A 9 -11.42 -15.45 12.05
N HIS A 10 -12.74 -15.36 12.15
CA HIS A 10 -13.44 -14.60 13.19
C HIS A 10 -14.37 -15.55 13.94
N ASN A 11 -14.23 -15.60 15.26
CA ASN A 11 -15.00 -16.47 16.12
C ASN A 11 -15.68 -15.62 17.20
N ILE A 12 -17.02 -15.58 17.20
CA ILE A 12 -17.80 -14.89 18.22
C ILE A 12 -18.06 -15.86 19.38
N ILE A 13 -17.62 -15.50 20.57
CA ILE A 13 -17.80 -16.26 21.80
C ILE A 13 -19.03 -15.72 22.52
N VAL A 14 -20.16 -16.42 22.35
CA VAL A 14 -21.44 -16.05 22.95
C VAL A 14 -21.52 -16.53 24.41
N LYS A 15 -21.83 -15.61 25.33
CA LYS A 15 -22.15 -15.89 26.73
C LYS A 15 -23.64 -15.60 26.99
N GLU A 16 -24.14 -15.86 28.20
CA GLU A 16 -25.57 -15.73 28.53
C GLU A 16 -26.15 -14.33 28.25
N VAL A 17 -25.40 -13.26 28.54
CA VAL A 17 -25.83 -11.86 28.37
C VAL A 17 -24.75 -10.95 27.77
N SER A 18 -23.66 -11.50 27.23
CA SER A 18 -22.51 -10.77 26.70
C SER A 18 -21.77 -11.57 25.62
N ASN A 19 -20.93 -10.93 24.82
CA ASN A 19 -20.13 -11.61 23.80
C ASN A 19 -18.68 -11.12 23.85
N ASP A 20 -17.74 -12.03 23.63
CA ASP A 20 -16.35 -11.71 23.27
C ASP A 20 -16.12 -12.20 21.83
N ASP A 21 -14.97 -11.89 21.22
CA ASP A 21 -14.57 -12.48 19.96
C ASP A 21 -13.05 -12.69 19.84
N GLU A 22 -12.68 -13.54 18.90
CA GLU A 22 -11.28 -13.83 18.55
C GLU A 22 -11.10 -13.66 17.05
N MET A 23 -9.94 -13.12 16.69
CA MET A 23 -9.58 -12.89 15.30
C MET A 23 -8.17 -13.41 15.01
N SER A 24 -8.04 -14.24 13.98
CA SER A 24 -6.77 -14.67 13.42
C SER A 24 -6.65 -14.11 12.01
N ILE A 25 -5.69 -13.20 11.82
CA ILE A 25 -5.43 -12.53 10.54
C ILE A 25 -3.97 -12.65 10.14
N ASN A 26 -3.75 -12.71 8.84
CA ASN A 26 -2.48 -12.27 8.27
C ASN A 26 -2.53 -10.74 8.17
N THR A 27 -1.52 -10.06 8.73
CA THR A 27 -1.49 -8.58 8.82
C THR A 27 -1.50 -7.87 7.48
N GLN A 28 -1.20 -8.57 6.38
CA GLN A 28 -1.20 -8.06 5.02
C GLN A 28 -2.43 -8.54 4.21
N ALA A 29 -3.46 -9.12 4.83
CA ALA A 29 -4.61 -9.67 4.10
C ALA A 29 -5.72 -8.66 3.78
N SER A 30 -5.63 -7.44 4.32
CA SER A 30 -6.62 -6.37 4.17
C SER A 30 -5.90 -5.02 4.02
N THR A 31 -6.60 -3.89 4.12
CA THR A 31 -5.99 -2.56 4.20
C THR A 31 -4.91 -2.52 5.28
N HIS A 32 -3.65 -2.34 4.90
CA HIS A 32 -2.52 -2.48 5.81
C HIS A 32 -1.34 -1.57 5.48
N TRP A 33 -0.48 -1.35 6.47
CA TRP A 33 0.85 -0.77 6.31
C TRP A 33 1.91 -1.85 6.42
N ASP A 34 2.78 -1.93 5.43
CA ASP A 34 4.04 -2.66 5.50
C ASP A 34 5.13 -1.80 6.11
N GLY A 35 5.82 -2.37 7.10
CA GLY A 35 6.96 -1.75 7.76
C GLY A 35 8.30 -2.24 7.20
N PRO A 36 9.43 -1.65 7.64
CA PRO A 36 10.76 -1.94 7.10
C PRO A 36 11.27 -3.38 7.29
N ARG A 37 10.56 -4.21 8.06
CA ARG A 37 10.82 -5.66 8.21
C ARG A 37 10.23 -6.50 7.08
N HIS A 38 9.40 -5.92 6.21
CA HIS A 38 8.62 -6.70 5.23
C HIS A 38 9.47 -7.20 4.06
N MET A 39 10.26 -6.32 3.44
CA MET A 39 11.06 -6.66 2.27
C MET A 39 12.48 -6.12 2.42
N PRO A 40 13.53 -6.98 2.45
CA PRO A 40 14.92 -6.52 2.40
C PRO A 40 15.30 -6.11 0.97
N TYR A 41 16.40 -5.37 0.83
CA TYR A 41 17.16 -5.47 -0.41
C TYR A 41 17.63 -6.91 -0.58
N LEU A 42 17.23 -7.55 -1.68
CA LEU A 42 17.58 -8.95 -1.93
C LEU A 42 19.08 -9.10 -2.17
N GLU A 43 19.66 -8.12 -2.86
CA GLU A 43 21.10 -7.96 -2.93
C GLU A 43 21.64 -7.56 -1.54
N GLY A 44 22.59 -8.33 -1.02
CA GLY A 44 23.14 -8.11 0.33
C GLY A 44 22.24 -8.57 1.49
N ARG A 45 20.95 -8.87 1.25
CA ARG A 45 19.99 -9.40 2.23
C ARG A 45 19.90 -8.53 3.49
N LYS A 46 19.74 -7.23 3.27
CA LYS A 46 19.67 -6.21 4.33
C LYS A 46 18.33 -5.50 4.31
N PHE A 47 17.75 -5.38 5.49
CA PHE A 47 16.62 -4.51 5.76
C PHE A 47 17.12 -3.09 6.09
N TYR A 48 16.18 -2.18 6.32
CA TYR A 48 16.47 -0.81 6.74
C TYR A 48 17.47 -0.74 7.90
N ASN A 49 18.39 0.22 7.80
CA ASN A 49 19.45 0.46 8.78
C ASN A 49 20.33 -0.80 9.04
N HIS A 50 20.62 -1.54 7.97
CA HIS A 50 21.51 -2.71 7.91
C HIS A 50 21.09 -3.93 8.75
N ILE A 51 19.83 -3.97 9.17
CA ILE A 51 19.23 -5.11 9.88
C ILE A 51 19.28 -6.36 9.01
N THR A 52 19.57 -7.51 9.61
CA THR A 52 19.61 -8.81 8.95
C THR A 52 18.41 -9.66 9.30
N GLN A 53 18.17 -10.73 8.52
CA GLN A 53 17.18 -11.74 8.88
C GLN A 53 17.40 -12.32 10.28
N ASN A 54 18.66 -12.47 10.72
CA ASN A 54 18.99 -13.02 12.03
C ASN A 54 18.61 -12.07 13.18
N ASP A 55 18.62 -10.76 12.95
CA ASP A 55 18.14 -9.76 13.93
C ASP A 55 16.61 -9.80 14.10
N ILE A 56 15.87 -10.35 13.13
CA ILE A 56 14.41 -10.45 13.12
C ILE A 56 13.93 -11.82 13.62
N SER A 57 14.51 -12.92 13.14
CA SER A 57 14.03 -14.28 13.40
C SER A 57 15.08 -15.23 13.96
N GLY A 58 16.27 -14.72 14.30
CA GLY A 58 17.34 -15.50 14.91
C GLY A 58 17.20 -15.66 16.43
N PRO A 59 18.14 -16.38 17.06
CA PRO A 59 18.10 -16.65 18.51
C PRO A 59 18.23 -15.40 19.40
N TYR A 60 18.77 -14.30 18.85
CA TYR A 60 18.90 -13.00 19.53
C TYR A 60 18.07 -11.92 18.83
N ASN A 61 16.87 -12.29 18.37
CA ASN A 61 15.98 -11.34 17.72
C ASN A 61 15.66 -10.15 18.63
N ASN A 62 15.32 -9.03 18.00
CA ASN A 62 14.91 -7.81 18.70
C ASN A 62 13.71 -7.19 18.00
N THR A 63 13.24 -6.04 18.48
CA THR A 63 12.06 -5.33 17.96
C THR A 63 12.39 -4.12 17.08
N ARG A 64 13.68 -3.83 16.80
CA ARG A 64 14.10 -2.67 15.98
C ARG A 64 13.38 -2.67 14.63
N ILE A 65 13.07 -1.50 14.09
CA ILE A 65 12.41 -1.32 12.79
C ILE A 65 11.02 -2.02 12.66
N GLY A 66 10.44 -2.51 13.75
CA GLY A 66 9.12 -3.13 13.74
C GLY A 66 7.98 -2.11 13.68
N ILE A 67 6.78 -2.58 13.33
CA ILE A 67 5.60 -1.74 13.10
C ILE A 67 5.13 -0.99 14.35
N GLN A 68 5.51 -1.42 15.56
CA GLN A 68 5.19 -0.69 16.79
C GLN A 68 5.70 0.75 16.79
N ASN A 69 6.79 1.05 16.05
CA ASN A 69 7.28 2.43 15.95
C ASN A 69 6.26 3.36 15.29
N LEU A 70 5.49 2.85 14.30
CA LEU A 70 4.37 3.59 13.69
C LEU A 70 3.15 3.67 14.62
N ALA A 71 3.00 2.74 15.57
CA ALA A 71 1.92 2.81 16.55
C ALA A 71 2.21 3.83 17.67
N GLU A 72 3.49 3.96 18.06
CA GLU A 72 3.98 4.92 19.06
C GLU A 72 4.11 6.35 18.48
N HIS A 73 4.41 6.43 17.18
CA HIS A 73 4.48 7.67 16.41
C HIS A 73 3.53 7.57 15.21
N PRO A 74 2.21 7.68 15.44
CA PRO A 74 1.20 7.49 14.40
C PRO A 74 1.35 8.49 13.27
N ILE A 75 0.90 8.07 12.08
CA ILE A 75 0.80 8.97 10.94
C ILE A 75 -0.28 9.98 11.28
N ALA A 76 0.09 11.26 11.35
CA ALA A 76 -0.80 12.40 11.49
C ALA A 76 -0.23 13.51 10.61
N SER A 77 -0.62 13.52 9.34
CA SER A 77 0.01 14.36 8.32
C SER A 77 -1.01 14.87 7.30
N ARG A 78 -0.53 15.52 6.25
CA ARG A 78 -1.33 15.85 5.07
C ARG A 78 -1.32 14.66 4.11
N GLY A 79 -2.50 14.21 3.73
CA GLY A 79 -2.72 13.23 2.67
C GLY A 79 -2.99 13.93 1.34
N VAL A 80 -2.52 13.31 0.26
CA VAL A 80 -2.74 13.75 -1.12
C VAL A 80 -3.29 12.57 -1.92
N LEU A 81 -4.46 12.72 -2.53
CA LEU A 81 -5.01 11.71 -3.43
C LEU A 81 -4.71 12.08 -4.89
N LEU A 82 -4.09 11.16 -5.62
CA LEU A 82 -4.01 11.19 -7.08
C LEU A 82 -4.92 10.11 -7.66
N ASP A 83 -5.97 10.53 -8.38
CA ASP A 83 -6.98 9.64 -8.95
C ASP A 83 -6.62 9.24 -10.38
N TRP A 84 -5.74 8.24 -10.51
CA TRP A 84 -5.28 7.76 -11.81
C TRP A 84 -6.38 7.06 -12.59
N ALA A 85 -7.30 6.35 -11.93
CA ALA A 85 -8.41 5.68 -12.61
C ALA A 85 -9.32 6.65 -13.37
N ASP A 86 -9.62 7.81 -12.77
CA ASP A 86 -10.41 8.86 -13.44
C ASP A 86 -9.62 9.51 -14.57
N TYR A 87 -8.35 9.83 -14.35
CA TYR A 87 -7.47 10.32 -15.41
C TYR A 87 -7.40 9.35 -16.60
N ALA A 88 -7.25 8.05 -16.33
CA ALA A 88 -7.23 7.01 -17.35
C ALA A 88 -8.53 6.99 -18.15
N ALA A 89 -9.69 7.13 -17.49
CA ALA A 89 -10.98 7.22 -18.15
C ALA A 89 -11.07 8.47 -19.05
N GLU A 90 -10.67 9.64 -18.56
CA GLU A 90 -10.66 10.89 -19.33
C GLU A 90 -9.74 10.82 -20.56
N LYS A 91 -8.60 10.13 -20.43
CA LYS A 91 -7.63 9.93 -21.51
C LYS A 91 -7.94 8.73 -22.41
N ASN A 92 -9.03 8.00 -22.15
CA ASN A 92 -9.38 6.76 -22.84
C ASN A 92 -8.24 5.71 -22.82
N ILE A 93 -7.51 5.64 -21.71
CA ILE A 93 -6.47 4.63 -21.48
C ILE A 93 -7.17 3.33 -21.10
N SER A 94 -6.99 2.30 -21.93
CA SER A 94 -7.48 0.95 -21.64
C SER A 94 -6.48 0.22 -20.75
N TYR A 95 -6.95 -0.32 -19.61
CA TYR A 95 -6.15 -1.09 -18.67
C TYR A 95 -7.01 -2.16 -17.98
N ASN A 96 -6.34 -3.19 -17.46
CA ASN A 96 -6.94 -4.21 -16.62
C ASN A 96 -6.27 -4.15 -15.24
N ALA A 97 -7.02 -3.82 -14.19
CA ALA A 97 -6.47 -3.70 -12.85
C ALA A 97 -5.97 -5.03 -12.26
N PHE A 98 -6.36 -6.13 -12.89
CA PHE A 98 -5.99 -7.49 -12.51
C PHE A 98 -4.78 -8.03 -13.30
N ASP A 99 -4.22 -7.27 -14.23
CA ASP A 99 -3.03 -7.63 -15.00
C ASP A 99 -1.85 -6.71 -14.61
N SER A 100 -0.66 -6.98 -15.16
CA SER A 100 0.50 -6.11 -14.96
C SER A 100 0.37 -4.86 -15.83
N PHE A 101 0.15 -3.72 -15.18
CA PHE A 101 0.10 -2.42 -15.82
C PHE A 101 0.89 -1.41 -15.00
N GLU A 102 1.79 -0.68 -15.65
CA GLU A 102 2.64 0.31 -14.99
C GLU A 102 2.03 1.69 -15.10
N ILE A 103 1.64 2.26 -13.96
CA ILE A 103 1.27 3.68 -13.87
C ILE A 103 2.56 4.50 -13.87
N PRO A 104 2.84 5.29 -14.93
CA PRO A 104 4.04 6.09 -14.98
C PRO A 104 3.91 7.29 -14.02
N TYR A 105 5.01 7.67 -13.36
CA TYR A 105 5.00 8.84 -12.46
C TYR A 105 4.61 10.13 -13.20
N THR A 106 4.83 10.20 -14.52
CA THR A 106 4.44 11.36 -15.34
C THR A 106 2.93 11.56 -15.39
N ASP A 107 2.14 10.48 -15.40
CA ASP A 107 0.68 10.61 -15.31
C ASP A 107 0.27 11.15 -13.95
N LEU A 108 0.90 10.65 -12.88
CA LEU A 108 0.68 11.14 -11.51
C LEU A 108 1.03 12.63 -11.39
N GLN A 109 2.12 13.06 -12.01
CA GLN A 109 2.52 14.47 -12.06
C GLN A 109 1.49 15.31 -12.83
N ILE A 110 0.98 14.83 -13.97
CA ILE A 110 -0.07 15.52 -14.73
C ILE A 110 -1.34 15.71 -13.88
N ILE A 111 -1.75 14.69 -13.12
CA ILE A 111 -2.91 14.76 -12.22
C ILE A 111 -2.66 15.80 -11.11
N ALA A 112 -1.47 15.79 -10.52
CA ALA A 112 -1.10 16.77 -9.50
C ALA A 112 -1.16 18.20 -10.06
N ASP A 113 -0.62 18.41 -11.26
CA ASP A 113 -0.61 19.73 -11.91
C ASP A 113 -2.02 20.19 -12.33
N SER A 114 -2.90 19.28 -12.78
CA SER A 114 -4.28 19.64 -13.16
C SER A 114 -5.15 20.09 -11.99
N HIS A 115 -4.78 19.71 -10.77
CA HIS A 115 -5.44 20.13 -9.53
C HIS A 115 -4.60 21.12 -8.72
N GLU A 116 -3.56 21.70 -9.33
CA GLU A 116 -2.64 22.68 -8.72
C GLU A 116 -2.02 22.20 -7.39
N ILE A 117 -1.85 20.89 -7.23
CA ILE A 117 -1.30 20.28 -6.02
C ILE A 117 0.19 20.60 -5.95
N LYS A 118 0.61 21.17 -4.82
CA LYS A 118 2.03 21.33 -4.48
C LYS A 118 2.37 20.38 -3.34
N PHE A 119 3.13 19.33 -3.66
CA PHE A 119 3.63 18.39 -2.66
C PHE A 119 4.47 19.11 -1.61
N GLN A 120 4.39 18.62 -0.38
CA GLN A 120 5.15 19.11 0.76
C GLN A 120 5.85 17.95 1.43
N GLU A 121 7.01 18.23 2.01
CA GLU A 121 7.74 17.27 2.82
C GLU A 121 6.84 16.74 3.94
N GLY A 122 6.75 15.42 4.07
CA GLY A 122 5.87 14.75 5.03
C GLY A 122 4.52 14.32 4.48
N ASP A 123 4.19 14.64 3.22
CA ASP A 123 2.94 14.21 2.60
C ASP A 123 2.81 12.68 2.56
N ILE A 124 1.58 12.20 2.73
CA ILE A 124 1.20 10.81 2.49
C ILE A 124 0.54 10.75 1.12
N LEU A 125 1.21 10.10 0.16
CA LEU A 125 0.68 9.96 -1.19
C LEU A 125 -0.28 8.77 -1.25
N LEU A 126 -1.51 8.98 -1.74
CA LEU A 126 -2.49 7.93 -2.01
C LEU A 126 -2.78 7.90 -3.51
N ILE A 127 -2.68 6.72 -4.12
CA ILE A 127 -2.96 6.52 -5.54
C ILE A 127 -4.18 5.62 -5.68
N ARG A 128 -5.24 6.15 -6.30
CA ARG A 128 -6.38 5.35 -6.73
C ARG A 128 -6.12 4.84 -8.15
N SER A 129 -5.79 3.56 -8.27
CA SER A 129 -5.54 2.90 -9.55
C SER A 129 -6.82 2.41 -10.23
N GLY A 130 -7.89 2.19 -9.46
CA GLY A 130 -9.17 1.68 -9.95
C GLY A 130 -9.35 0.17 -9.74
N TYR A 131 -8.52 -0.44 -8.89
CA TYR A 131 -8.64 -1.87 -8.58
C TYR A 131 -9.99 -2.22 -7.96
N GLN A 132 -10.41 -1.45 -6.94
CA GLN A 132 -11.69 -1.68 -6.27
C GLN A 132 -12.87 -1.49 -7.24
N LEU A 133 -12.82 -0.45 -8.07
CA LEU A 133 -13.81 -0.21 -9.12
C LEU A 133 -14.00 -1.41 -10.05
N GLN A 134 -12.92 -1.98 -10.58
CA GLN A 134 -13.01 -3.15 -11.46
C GLN A 134 -13.40 -4.42 -10.68
N TYR A 135 -12.94 -4.57 -9.43
CA TYR A 135 -13.25 -5.72 -8.58
C TYR A 135 -14.74 -5.79 -8.22
N GLU A 136 -15.36 -4.66 -7.93
CA GLU A 136 -16.80 -4.59 -7.64
C GLU A 136 -17.68 -4.87 -8.86
N ALA A 137 -17.16 -4.67 -10.08
CA ALA A 137 -17.85 -5.00 -11.32
C ALA A 137 -17.83 -6.50 -11.66
N LEU A 138 -16.99 -7.30 -11.00
CA LEU A 138 -16.94 -8.75 -11.17
C LEU A 138 -18.14 -9.44 -10.50
N ASN A 139 -18.56 -10.56 -11.10
CA ASN A 139 -19.49 -11.47 -10.44
C ASN A 139 -18.81 -12.30 -9.33
N GLU A 140 -19.59 -12.96 -8.48
CA GLU A 140 -19.05 -13.70 -7.32
C GLU A 140 -18.08 -14.83 -7.71
N THR A 141 -18.34 -15.55 -8.80
CA THR A 141 -17.43 -16.59 -9.30
C THR A 141 -16.09 -15.99 -9.70
N GLU A 142 -16.09 -14.85 -10.41
CA GLU A 142 -14.87 -14.15 -10.82
C GLU A 142 -14.09 -13.61 -9.61
N LYS A 143 -14.79 -13.05 -8.61
CA LYS A 143 -14.20 -12.60 -7.34
C LYS A 143 -13.52 -13.74 -6.59
N ASP A 144 -14.15 -14.91 -6.52
CA ASP A 144 -13.56 -16.10 -5.92
C ASP A 144 -12.28 -16.52 -6.64
N GLN A 145 -12.27 -16.46 -7.98
CA GLN A 145 -11.07 -16.77 -8.77
C GLN A 145 -9.93 -15.78 -8.53
N MET A 146 -10.21 -14.51 -8.24
CA MET A 146 -9.15 -13.53 -7.95
C MET A 146 -8.29 -13.92 -6.75
N GLY A 147 -8.86 -14.62 -5.77
CA GLY A 147 -8.16 -15.14 -4.59
C GLY A 147 -7.35 -16.41 -4.82
N LEU A 148 -7.46 -17.03 -6.01
CA LEU A 148 -6.81 -18.30 -6.36
C LEU A 148 -5.62 -18.13 -7.31
N ARG A 149 -5.28 -16.90 -7.69
CA ARG A 149 -4.21 -16.62 -8.65
C ARG A 149 -2.83 -16.83 -8.04
N GLU A 150 -2.01 -17.63 -8.72
CA GLU A 150 -0.67 -18.02 -8.28
C GLU A 150 0.36 -17.87 -9.40
N GLY A 151 1.65 -17.85 -9.04
CA GLY A 151 2.74 -17.82 -10.02
C GLY A 151 2.62 -16.66 -11.01
N ALA A 152 2.62 -16.98 -12.31
CA ALA A 152 2.55 -15.99 -13.39
C ALA A 152 1.21 -15.25 -13.50
N ASP A 153 0.14 -15.80 -12.90
CA ASP A 153 -1.19 -15.18 -12.90
C ASP A 153 -1.40 -14.23 -11.71
N CYS A 154 -0.47 -14.25 -10.75
CA CYS A 154 -0.43 -13.29 -9.66
C CYS A 154 0.13 -11.97 -10.19
N LYS A 155 -0.77 -11.13 -10.72
CA LYS A 155 -0.44 -9.84 -11.34
C LYS A 155 -1.31 -8.73 -10.78
N TYR A 156 -0.70 -7.56 -10.67
CA TYR A 156 -1.34 -6.35 -10.17
C TYR A 156 -0.80 -5.16 -10.94
N MET A 157 -1.67 -4.23 -11.27
CA MET A 157 -1.25 -2.92 -11.70
C MET A 157 -0.66 -2.15 -10.51
N GLY A 158 0.14 -1.12 -10.80
CA GLY A 158 0.68 -0.24 -9.78
C GLY A 158 1.67 0.74 -10.36
N VAL A 159 2.32 1.51 -9.50
CA VAL A 159 3.33 2.48 -9.94
C VAL A 159 4.48 1.79 -10.68
N ALA A 160 4.97 2.40 -11.75
CA ALA A 160 6.13 1.93 -12.48
C ALA A 160 7.37 1.92 -11.57
N GLY A 161 7.94 0.73 -11.30
CA GLY A 161 9.20 0.59 -10.56
C GLY A 161 10.42 0.98 -11.39
N SER A 162 10.68 2.28 -11.56
CA SER A 162 11.84 2.83 -12.26
C SER A 162 12.66 3.76 -11.36
N VAL A 163 13.90 4.06 -11.78
CA VAL A 163 14.74 5.07 -11.11
C VAL A 163 14.02 6.42 -11.08
N ASP A 164 13.44 6.85 -12.20
CA ASP A 164 12.75 8.14 -12.28
C ASP A 164 11.54 8.21 -11.36
N SER A 165 10.76 7.12 -11.26
CA SER A 165 9.69 7.04 -10.27
C SER A 165 10.23 7.19 -8.86
N ALA A 166 11.31 6.47 -8.50
CA ALA A 166 11.92 6.63 -7.18
C ALA A 166 12.43 8.07 -6.95
N CYS A 167 13.12 8.67 -7.92
CA CYS A 167 13.56 10.07 -7.83
C CYS A 167 12.38 11.02 -7.60
N TRP A 168 11.28 10.87 -8.33
CA TRP A 168 10.09 11.70 -8.16
C TRP A 168 9.48 11.58 -6.75
N HIS A 169 9.38 10.35 -6.20
CA HIS A 169 8.88 10.16 -4.83
C HIS A 169 9.81 10.78 -3.79
N TRP A 170 11.13 10.65 -3.98
CA TRP A 170 12.13 11.23 -3.08
C TRP A 170 12.11 12.76 -3.10
N GLU A 171 12.11 13.35 -4.30
CA GLU A 171 12.12 14.80 -4.50
C GLU A 171 10.84 15.47 -3.98
N ALA A 172 9.69 14.79 -4.08
CA ALA A 172 8.44 15.26 -3.50
C ALA A 172 8.41 15.20 -1.96
N GLY A 173 9.31 14.44 -1.33
CA GLY A 173 9.44 14.37 0.12
C GLY A 173 8.33 13.58 0.82
N PHE A 174 7.76 12.56 0.17
CA PHE A 174 6.70 11.75 0.77
C PHE A 174 7.20 10.97 2.00
N ALA A 175 6.41 10.97 3.07
CA ALA A 175 6.72 10.21 4.29
C ALA A 175 6.16 8.77 4.27
N ALA A 176 5.11 8.54 3.48
CA ALA A 176 4.58 7.21 3.18
C ALA A 176 3.78 7.26 1.87
N VAL A 177 3.57 6.09 1.28
CA VAL A 177 2.78 5.93 0.05
C VAL A 177 1.72 4.86 0.23
N ALA A 178 0.58 4.98 -0.42
CA ALA A 178 -0.47 3.97 -0.38
C ALA A 178 -1.22 3.82 -1.70
N GLY A 179 -1.72 2.61 -1.97
CA GLY A 179 -2.54 2.29 -3.14
C GLY A 179 -3.73 1.39 -2.79
N ASP A 180 -4.66 1.28 -3.74
CA ASP A 180 -5.86 0.43 -3.67
C ASP A 180 -5.64 -1.01 -4.20
N THR A 181 -4.43 -1.33 -4.65
CA THR A 181 -4.00 -2.63 -5.16
C THR A 181 -3.35 -3.52 -4.10
N ASN A 182 -3.08 -4.78 -4.45
CA ASN A 182 -2.36 -5.75 -3.61
C ASN A 182 -0.83 -5.57 -3.60
N ALA A 183 -0.30 -4.64 -4.39
CA ALA A 183 1.10 -4.25 -4.48
C ALA A 183 1.13 -2.75 -4.83
N TYR A 184 1.94 -1.94 -4.15
CA TYR A 184 2.05 -0.51 -4.52
C TYR A 184 2.61 -0.29 -5.94
N GLU A 185 3.67 -1.03 -6.28
CA GLU A 185 4.25 -1.05 -7.62
C GLU A 185 3.60 -2.12 -8.49
N SER A 186 3.71 -1.96 -9.82
CA SER A 186 3.25 -2.99 -10.76
C SER A 186 3.96 -4.33 -10.48
N TRP A 187 3.17 -5.41 -10.49
CA TRP A 187 3.63 -6.74 -10.16
C TRP A 187 3.28 -7.77 -11.27
N PRO A 188 4.20 -8.69 -11.62
CA PRO A 188 5.58 -8.78 -11.13
C PRO A 188 6.46 -7.61 -11.57
N PRO A 189 7.46 -7.21 -10.76
CA PRO A 189 8.32 -6.09 -11.10
C PRO A 189 9.18 -6.46 -12.31
N VAL A 190 9.28 -5.53 -13.26
CA VAL A 190 10.25 -5.65 -14.35
C VAL A 190 11.65 -5.47 -13.78
N THR A 191 12.56 -6.41 -14.03
CA THR A 191 13.92 -6.41 -13.43
C THR A 191 15.06 -6.09 -14.40
N GLU A 192 14.74 -5.87 -15.68
CA GLU A 192 15.73 -5.56 -16.72
C GLU A 192 15.81 -4.05 -17.00
N GLY A 193 16.91 -3.56 -17.56
CA GLY A 193 16.97 -2.21 -18.16
C GLY A 193 16.92 -1.03 -17.18
N GLY A 194 17.49 -1.16 -15.98
CA GLY A 194 17.53 -0.06 -14.99
C GLY A 194 16.23 0.14 -14.21
N ARG A 195 15.40 -0.91 -14.15
CA ARG A 195 14.17 -0.95 -13.36
C ARG A 195 14.48 -1.31 -11.90
N LEU A 196 13.66 -0.80 -10.99
CA LEU A 196 13.78 -0.95 -9.54
C LEU A 196 12.58 -1.70 -9.00
N LYS A 197 12.76 -2.31 -7.83
CA LYS A 197 11.65 -2.75 -6.98
C LYS A 197 11.43 -1.67 -5.93
N LEU A 198 10.36 -0.91 -6.07
CA LEU A 198 10.02 0.17 -5.13
C LEU A 198 9.87 -0.37 -3.71
N HIS A 199 9.41 -1.61 -3.50
CA HIS A 199 9.38 -2.22 -2.17
C HIS A 199 10.76 -2.27 -1.50
N GLU A 200 11.81 -2.66 -2.24
CA GLU A 200 13.16 -2.72 -1.70
C GLU A 200 13.67 -1.30 -1.36
N VAL A 201 13.44 -0.34 -2.26
CA VAL A 201 13.89 1.04 -2.11
C VAL A 201 13.17 1.76 -0.96
N PHE A 202 11.84 1.70 -0.94
CA PHE A 202 11.03 2.46 0.00
C PHE A 202 11.18 1.88 1.41
N LEU A 203 11.02 0.57 1.58
CA LEU A 203 11.06 -0.06 2.90
C LEU A 203 12.48 -0.20 3.41
N SER A 204 13.39 -0.80 2.63
CA SER A 204 14.75 -1.11 3.11
C SER A 204 15.76 -0.03 2.83
N GLY A 205 15.58 0.78 1.80
CA GLY A 205 16.41 1.95 1.55
C GLY A 205 16.03 3.10 2.48
N TRP A 206 14.81 3.62 2.32
CA TRP A 206 14.40 4.88 2.95
C TRP A 206 13.74 4.70 4.32
N GLY A 207 13.19 3.51 4.60
CA GLY A 207 12.35 3.31 5.78
C GLY A 207 10.96 3.93 5.64
N MET A 208 10.53 4.21 4.41
CA MET A 208 9.23 4.77 4.05
C MET A 208 8.16 3.65 4.01
N PRO A 209 7.10 3.72 4.85
CA PRO A 209 6.03 2.73 4.85
C PRO A 209 5.23 2.68 3.55
N ILE A 210 4.71 1.49 3.22
CA ILE A 210 3.85 1.25 2.06
C ILE A 210 2.48 0.79 2.53
N GLY A 211 1.43 1.43 2.03
CA GLY A 211 0.03 1.10 2.29
C GLY A 211 -0.58 0.38 1.11
N GLU A 212 -1.27 -0.73 1.35
CA GLU A 212 -1.86 -1.53 0.28
C GLU A 212 -3.30 -1.92 0.59
N GLN A 213 -4.07 -2.14 -0.48
CA GLN A 213 -5.50 -2.48 -0.43
C GLN A 213 -6.34 -1.42 0.29
N PHE A 214 -6.02 -0.14 0.11
CA PHE A 214 -6.80 0.96 0.69
C PHE A 214 -8.10 1.12 -0.10
N SER A 215 -9.21 1.32 0.60
CA SER A 215 -10.47 1.68 -0.06
C SER A 215 -10.49 3.19 -0.34
N LEU A 216 -10.32 3.56 -1.60
CA LEU A 216 -10.18 4.97 -2.02
C LEU A 216 -11.41 5.51 -2.77
N GLU A 217 -12.42 4.68 -3.04
CA GLU A 217 -13.62 5.07 -3.82
C GLU A 217 -14.41 6.22 -3.16
N ALA A 218 -14.71 6.08 -1.86
CA ALA A 218 -15.42 7.12 -1.10
C ALA A 218 -14.59 8.41 -0.98
N LEU A 219 -13.27 8.27 -0.84
CA LEU A 219 -12.34 9.41 -0.75
C LEU A 219 -12.26 10.15 -2.09
N SER A 220 -12.13 9.44 -3.21
CA SER A 220 -12.14 10.01 -4.56
C SER A 220 -13.43 10.78 -4.83
N LYS A 221 -14.59 10.18 -4.53
CA LYS A 221 -15.89 10.87 -4.65
C LYS A 221 -15.92 12.15 -3.81
N ARG A 222 -15.44 12.08 -2.56
CA ARG A 222 -15.40 13.24 -1.66
C ARG A 222 -14.47 14.35 -2.16
N CYS A 223 -13.31 13.99 -2.72
CA CYS A 223 -12.38 14.94 -3.32
C CYS A 223 -13.03 15.71 -4.47
N LYS A 224 -13.76 15.00 -5.36
CA LYS A 224 -14.49 15.59 -6.49
C LYS A 224 -15.63 16.51 -6.04
N GLU A 225 -16.41 16.09 -5.04
CA GLU A 225 -17.50 16.91 -4.49
C GLU A 225 -17.01 18.24 -3.90
N LEU A 226 -15.82 18.23 -3.32
CA LEU A 226 -15.23 19.40 -2.66
C LEU A 226 -14.27 20.19 -3.55
N ASP A 227 -13.90 19.65 -4.70
CA ASP A 227 -12.78 20.11 -5.52
C ASP A 227 -11.49 20.29 -4.68
N ARG A 228 -11.21 19.30 -3.82
CA ARG A 228 -10.08 19.30 -2.88
C ARG A 228 -9.42 17.93 -2.84
N TRP A 229 -8.14 17.88 -3.21
CA TRP A 229 -7.36 16.64 -3.33
C TRP A 229 -6.31 16.46 -2.23
N THR A 230 -6.32 17.37 -1.24
CA THR A 230 -5.50 17.29 -0.04
C THR A 230 -6.38 17.37 1.21
N PHE A 231 -5.99 16.63 2.24
CA PHE A 231 -6.77 16.46 3.48
C PHE A 231 -5.83 16.12 4.64
N PHE A 232 -6.32 16.24 5.87
CA PHE A 232 -5.60 15.70 7.02
C PHE A 232 -5.81 14.18 7.05
N VAL A 233 -4.75 13.41 7.22
CA VAL A 233 -4.80 11.95 7.31
C VAL A 233 -4.22 11.50 8.65
N THR A 234 -4.93 10.60 9.30
CA THR A 234 -4.47 9.93 10.51
C THR A 234 -4.53 8.43 10.35
N SER A 235 -3.48 7.73 10.77
CA SER A 235 -3.42 6.26 10.77
C SER A 235 -2.66 5.79 12.00
N GLN A 236 -3.29 4.93 12.80
CA GLN A 236 -2.64 4.33 13.96
C GLN A 236 -2.74 2.81 13.86
N PRO A 237 -1.67 2.14 13.39
CA PRO A 237 -1.64 0.69 13.30
C PRO A 237 -1.61 0.04 14.70
N LEU A 238 -1.83 -1.28 14.76
CA LEU A 238 -1.70 -2.05 15.99
C LEU A 238 -0.27 -1.97 16.54
N ASN A 239 -0.15 -1.76 17.86
CA ASN A 239 1.13 -1.86 18.56
C ASN A 239 1.54 -3.34 18.69
N LEU A 240 2.30 -3.81 17.70
CA LEU A 240 2.82 -5.18 17.62
C LEU A 240 4.35 -5.14 17.72
N PRO A 241 4.96 -5.36 18.90
CA PRO A 241 6.40 -5.32 19.08
C PRO A 241 7.13 -6.29 18.15
N GLY A 242 7.97 -5.76 17.26
CA GLY A 242 8.68 -6.51 16.24
C GLY A 242 7.82 -6.98 15.06
N GLY A 243 6.57 -6.52 14.97
CA GLY A 243 5.66 -6.82 13.87
C GLY A 243 6.19 -6.34 12.53
N VAL A 244 5.82 -7.05 11.47
CA VAL A 244 6.26 -6.79 10.09
C VAL A 244 5.37 -5.75 9.41
N ALA A 245 4.06 -5.86 9.63
CA ALA A 245 3.02 -5.02 9.08
C ALA A 245 1.88 -4.94 10.09
N SER A 246 0.88 -4.12 9.78
CA SER A 246 -0.32 -4.04 10.61
C SER A 246 -1.50 -3.49 9.80
N PRO A 247 -2.75 -3.91 10.09
CA PRO A 247 -3.92 -3.22 9.58
C PRO A 247 -3.85 -1.72 9.85
N ALA A 248 -4.27 -0.91 8.89
CA ALA A 248 -3.91 0.51 8.91
C ALA A 248 -4.66 1.36 9.94
N ASN A 249 -5.95 1.08 10.18
CA ASN A 249 -6.90 1.98 10.84
C ASN A 249 -6.67 3.44 10.45
N ILE A 250 -7.08 3.79 9.23
CA ILE A 250 -6.79 5.07 8.58
C ILE A 250 -8.05 5.89 8.33
N MET A 251 -7.96 7.22 8.49
CA MET A 251 -9.04 8.16 8.21
C MET A 251 -8.52 9.40 7.49
N ALA A 252 -9.30 9.89 6.52
CA ALA A 252 -9.12 11.18 5.86
C ALA A 252 -10.15 12.19 6.39
N ILE A 253 -9.71 13.42 6.68
CA ILE A 253 -10.49 14.50 7.30
C ILE A 253 -10.32 15.78 6.48
N PHE A 254 -11.44 16.37 6.04
CA PHE A 254 -11.50 17.56 5.18
C PHE A 254 -11.83 18.85 5.92
#